data_AF-A0A645H1T4-F1
#
_entry.id   AF-A0A645H1T4-F1
#
_cell.length_a   1.000
_cell.length_b   1.000
_cell.length_c   1.000
_cell.angle_alpha   90.00
_cell.angle_beta   90.00
_cell.angle_gamma   90.00
#
_symmetry.space_group_name_H-M   'P 1'
#
loop_
_entity.id
_entity.type
_entity.pdbx_description
1 polymer ?
#
loop_
_entity_poly.entity_id
_entity_poly.type
_entity_poly.pdbx_seq_one_letter_code
_entity_poly.pdbx_strand_id
1 'polypeptide(L)'
;MAKWLFLTLITFGIYGAWMEMNMRKYVLENVRMGNARFLYKGEGLDYFLLNIIGYFLSIITLGIYILWWLNKLFAYYVDNLVLYKDDKEVRMKSTATGGGFWGLFIVNLFILIFTLGLGYAFVVTRTMNYLIQHIELEGEIDLSELQQTEDAYTDATGEDLSDMLDIDFVF
;
A
#
# COMPACT_ATOMS: atom_id res chain seq x y z
N MET A 1 19.72 0.30 3.02
CA MET A 1 18.87 -0.85 2.65
C MET A 1 19.49 -2.22 3.01
N ALA A 2 20.77 -2.48 2.70
CA ALA A 2 21.45 -3.77 2.90
C ALA A 2 21.26 -4.44 4.28
N LYS A 3 21.24 -3.66 5.37
CA LYS A 3 20.99 -4.17 6.72
C LYS A 3 19.66 -4.94 6.83
N TRP A 4 18.60 -4.44 6.22
CA TRP A 4 17.28 -5.06 6.30
C TRP A 4 17.21 -6.34 5.45
N LEU A 5 17.87 -6.34 4.29
CA LEU A 5 17.95 -7.51 3.40
C LEU A 5 18.70 -8.65 4.08
N PHE A 6 19.86 -8.34 4.66
CA PHE A 6 20.65 -9.29 5.44
C PHE A 6 19.87 -9.90 6.61
N LEU A 7 19.16 -9.06 7.38
CA LEU A 7 18.33 -9.55 8.49
C LEU A 7 17.16 -10.42 8.00
N THR A 8 16.53 -10.08 6.88
CA THR A 8 15.44 -10.87 6.30
C THR A 8 15.93 -12.23 5.83
N LEU A 9 17.12 -12.29 5.23
CA LEU A 9 17.76 -13.54 4.81
C LEU A 9 18.05 -14.45 6.01
N ILE A 10 18.69 -13.91 7.06
CA ILE A 10 19.09 -14.69 8.25
C ILE A 10 17.90 -15.15 9.07
N THR A 11 16.82 -14.36 9.10
CA THR A 11 15.60 -14.69 9.86
C THR A 11 14.62 -15.53 9.04
N PHE A 12 15.04 -16.09 7.90
CA PHE A 12 14.19 -16.88 7.00
C PHE A 12 12.88 -16.16 6.64
N GLY A 13 12.96 -14.87 6.32
CA GLY A 13 11.83 -14.06 5.88
C GLY A 13 11.00 -13.42 6.99
N ILE A 14 11.20 -13.78 8.27
CA ILE A 14 10.45 -13.18 9.39
C ILE A 14 10.63 -11.66 9.40
N TYR A 15 11.88 -11.18 9.25
CA TYR A 15 12.16 -9.75 9.26
C TYR A 15 11.65 -8.98 8.02
N GLY A 16 11.12 -9.69 7.02
CA GLY A 16 10.54 -9.12 5.81
C GLY A 16 9.39 -8.15 6.12
N ALA A 17 8.58 -8.45 7.15
CA ALA A 17 7.50 -7.56 7.59
C ALA A 17 8.00 -6.18 8.04
N TRP A 18 9.12 -6.12 8.77
CA TRP A 18 9.72 -4.85 9.21
C TRP A 18 10.39 -4.11 8.06
N MET A 19 11.04 -4.84 7.15
CA MET A 19 11.60 -4.25 5.94
C MET A 19 10.51 -3.59 5.10
N GLU A 20 9.40 -4.29 4.88
CA GLU A 20 8.29 -3.78 4.07
C GLU A 20 7.69 -2.50 4.69
N MET A 21 7.46 -2.49 6.00
CA MET A 21 6.97 -1.27 6.68
C MET A 21 7.99 -0.13 6.63
N ASN A 22 9.27 -0.41 6.79
CA ASN A 22 10.30 0.63 6.73
C ASN A 22 10.46 1.20 5.32
N MET A 23 10.41 0.35 4.29
CA MET A 23 10.43 0.79 2.90
C MET A 23 9.21 1.68 2.60
N ARG A 24 8.03 1.25 3.06
CA ARG A 24 6.80 2.00 2.88
C ARG A 24 6.84 3.35 3.59
N LYS A 25 7.34 3.42 4.83
CA LYS A 25 7.59 4.68 5.55
C LYS A 25 8.52 5.58 4.76
N TYR A 26 9.65 5.05 4.32
CA TYR A 26 10.62 5.80 3.54
C TYR A 26 10.01 6.41 2.27
N VAL A 27 9.33 5.60 1.47
CA VAL A 27 8.72 6.09 0.22
C VAL A 27 7.63 7.11 0.52
N LEU A 28 6.69 6.81 1.42
CA LEU A 28 5.56 7.69 1.68
C LEU A 28 5.99 9.00 2.36
N GLU A 29 6.93 8.98 3.31
CA GLU A 29 7.42 10.20 3.98
C GLU A 29 8.19 11.14 3.06
N ASN A 30 8.78 10.58 1.99
CA ASN A 30 9.45 11.36 0.95
C ASN A 30 8.50 11.86 -0.15
N VAL A 31 7.26 11.36 -0.22
CA VAL A 31 6.23 11.92 -1.11
C VAL A 31 5.69 13.20 -0.50
N ARG A 32 5.73 14.29 -1.28
CA ARG A 32 5.15 15.59 -0.92
C ARG A 32 4.05 15.95 -1.90
N MET A 33 2.97 16.53 -1.38
CA MET A 33 1.87 17.05 -2.18
C MET A 33 1.74 18.56 -1.90
N GLY A 34 2.42 19.38 -2.71
CA GLY A 34 2.58 20.80 -2.45
C GLY A 34 3.30 21.04 -1.12
N ASN A 35 2.67 21.79 -0.22
CA ASN A 35 3.17 22.03 1.14
C ASN A 35 2.79 20.95 2.17
N ALA A 36 2.03 19.92 1.78
CA ALA A 36 1.67 18.81 2.66
C ALA A 36 2.65 17.64 2.54
N ARG A 37 2.91 16.97 3.68
CA ARG A 37 3.76 15.77 3.76
C ARG A 37 2.94 14.57 4.18
N PHE A 38 3.21 13.41 3.58
CA PHE A 38 2.64 12.16 4.05
C PHE A 38 3.49 11.60 5.20
N LEU A 39 2.84 10.94 6.15
CA LEU A 39 3.46 10.21 7.25
C LEU A 39 2.77 8.86 7.37
N TYR A 40 3.54 7.78 7.44
CA TYR A 40 3.00 6.43 7.58
C TYR A 40 3.24 5.90 8.99
N LYS A 41 2.16 5.70 9.76
CA LYS A 41 2.22 5.30 11.18
C LYS A 41 2.24 3.77 11.38
N GLY A 42 2.22 2.97 10.31
CA GLY A 42 2.13 1.51 10.42
C GLY A 42 3.34 0.87 11.10
N GLU A 43 3.09 -0.14 11.94
CA GLU A 43 4.13 -0.87 12.67
C GLU A 43 4.44 -2.24 12.04
N GLY A 44 5.71 -2.66 12.09
CA GLY A 44 6.14 -3.95 11.55
C GLY A 44 5.50 -5.14 12.26
N LEU A 45 5.27 -5.04 13.57
CA LEU A 45 4.67 -6.10 14.38
C LEU A 45 3.19 -6.30 14.07
N ASP A 46 2.41 -5.22 13.98
CA ASP A 46 0.99 -5.29 13.61
C ASP A 46 0.81 -5.86 12.21
N TYR A 47 1.64 -5.41 11.27
CA TYR A 47 1.68 -5.95 9.91
C TYR A 47 2.02 -7.45 9.89
N PHE A 48 3.04 -7.85 10.65
CA PHE A 48 3.44 -9.25 10.76
C PHE A 48 2.32 -10.13 11.33
N LEU A 49 1.70 -9.72 12.43
CA LEU A 49 0.58 -10.46 13.04
C LEU A 49 -0.62 -10.55 12.11
N LEU A 50 -0.96 -9.45 11.41
CA LEU A 50 -2.01 -9.44 10.40
C LEU A 50 -1.75 -10.46 9.29
N ASN A 51 -0.51 -10.55 8.80
CA ASN A 51 -0.10 -11.51 7.78
C ASN A 51 -0.18 -12.95 8.29
N ILE A 52 0.37 -13.24 9.48
CA ILE A 52 0.36 -14.59 10.07
C ILE A 52 -1.07 -15.11 10.26
N ILE A 53 -1.96 -14.27 10.82
CA ILE A 53 -3.38 -14.62 10.98
C ILE A 53 -4.03 -14.81 9.61
N GLY A 54 -3.68 -13.95 8.65
CA GLY A 54 -4.10 -14.03 7.25
C GLY A 54 -3.79 -15.37 6.61
N TYR A 55 -2.53 -15.78 6.65
CA TYR A 55 -2.06 -17.07 6.11
C TYR A 55 -2.73 -18.25 6.83
N PHE A 56 -2.76 -18.23 8.17
CA PHE A 56 -3.33 -19.31 8.96
C PHE A 56 -4.82 -19.53 8.64
N LEU A 57 -5.63 -18.46 8.64
CA LEU A 57 -7.05 -18.54 8.30
C LEU A 57 -7.27 -18.89 6.84
N SER A 58 -6.42 -18.41 5.93
CA SER A 58 -6.51 -18.77 4.51
C SER A 58 -6.25 -20.26 4.31
N ILE A 59 -5.27 -20.87 4.99
CA ILE A 59 -5.03 -22.32 4.92
C ILE A 59 -6.24 -23.10 5.45
N ILE A 60 -6.77 -22.73 6.60
CA ILE A 60 -7.92 -23.42 7.23
C ILE A 60 -9.19 -23.31 6.36
N THR A 61 -9.40 -22.15 5.73
CA THR A 61 -10.57 -21.90 4.88
C THR A 61 -10.35 -22.27 3.41
N LEU A 62 -9.28 -22.99 3.08
CA LEU A 62 -8.92 -23.41 1.71
C LEU A 62 -8.84 -22.23 0.72
N GLY A 63 -8.30 -21.10 1.18
CA GLY A 63 -8.06 -19.89 0.41
C GLY A 63 -9.22 -18.88 0.43
N ILE A 64 -10.41 -19.24 0.94
CA ILE A 64 -11.57 -18.34 0.92
C ILE A 64 -11.30 -17.05 1.71
N TYR A 65 -10.63 -17.15 2.86
CA TYR A 65 -10.33 -15.99 3.71
C TYR A 65 -9.37 -14.97 3.06
N ILE A 66 -8.66 -15.32 1.98
CA ILE A 66 -7.71 -14.43 1.33
C ILE A 66 -8.36 -13.08 0.94
N LEU A 67 -9.64 -13.09 0.57
CA LEU A 67 -10.36 -11.89 0.14
C LEU A 67 -10.63 -10.92 1.31
N TRP A 68 -10.96 -11.45 2.49
CA TRP A 68 -11.08 -10.64 3.71
C TRP A 68 -9.72 -10.15 4.19
N TRP A 69 -8.70 -10.99 4.07
CA TRP A 69 -7.36 -10.62 4.42
C TRP A 69 -6.81 -9.50 3.52
N LEU A 70 -7.04 -9.56 2.21
CA LEU A 70 -6.71 -8.48 1.26
C LEU A 70 -7.43 -7.17 1.63
N ASN A 71 -8.71 -7.24 2.00
CA ASN A 71 -9.43 -6.06 2.50
C ASN A 71 -8.81 -5.50 3.78
N LYS A 72 -8.41 -6.35 4.73
CA LYS A 72 -7.74 -5.92 5.97
C LYS A 72 -6.35 -5.34 5.70
N LEU A 73 -5.60 -5.90 4.76
CA LEU A 73 -4.33 -5.36 4.30
C LEU A 73 -4.51 -3.98 3.68
N PHE A 74 -5.49 -3.83 2.79
CA PHE A 74 -5.83 -2.55 2.20
C PHE A 74 -6.24 -1.52 3.26
N ALA A 75 -7.13 -1.88 4.18
CA ALA A 75 -7.51 -1.02 5.30
C ALA A 75 -6.29 -0.64 6.15
N TYR A 76 -5.43 -1.60 6.50
CA TYR A 76 -4.20 -1.33 7.24
C TYR A 76 -3.30 -0.32 6.52
N TYR A 77 -3.14 -0.42 5.20
CA TYR A 77 -2.33 0.53 4.43
C TYR A 77 -2.94 1.93 4.37
N VAL A 78 -4.26 2.03 4.26
CA VAL A 78 -4.97 3.31 4.15
C VAL A 78 -5.06 3.99 5.50
N ASP A 79 -5.48 3.26 6.54
CA ASP A 79 -5.76 3.79 7.88
C ASP A 79 -4.49 4.29 8.59
N ASN A 80 -3.33 3.75 8.23
CA ASN A 80 -2.03 4.17 8.78
C ASN A 80 -1.40 5.35 8.02
N LEU A 81 -2.03 5.83 6.95
CA LEU A 81 -1.53 6.94 6.16
C LEU A 81 -2.16 8.26 6.62
N VAL A 82 -1.31 9.20 7.01
CA VAL A 82 -1.71 10.52 7.51
C VAL A 82 -1.05 11.59 6.66
N LEU A 83 -1.80 12.64 6.33
CA LEU A 83 -1.30 13.83 5.67
C LEU A 83 -1.19 14.97 6.70
N TYR A 84 -0.01 15.56 6.80
CA TYR A 84 0.30 16.67 7.69
C TYR A 84 0.47 17.96 6.88
N LYS A 85 -0.24 19.02 7.28
CA LYS A 85 -0.10 20.38 6.74
C LYS A 85 -0.29 21.39 7.86
N ASP A 86 0.70 22.25 8.12
CA ASP A 86 0.61 23.40 9.04
C ASP A 86 -0.14 23.08 10.36
N ASP A 87 0.31 22.05 11.08
CA ASP A 87 -0.25 21.52 12.34
C ASP A 87 -1.62 20.82 12.27
N LYS A 88 -2.20 20.66 11.07
CA LYS A 88 -3.41 19.87 10.85
C LYS A 88 -3.08 18.47 10.33
N GLU A 89 -3.76 17.47 10.89
CA GLU A 89 -3.70 16.07 10.47
C GLU A 89 -4.96 15.70 9.70
N VAL A 90 -4.80 15.16 8.49
CA VAL A 90 -5.87 14.46 7.76
C VAL A 90 -5.52 12.99 7.74
N ARG A 91 -6.39 12.17 8.32
CA ARG A 91 -6.24 10.71 8.28
C ARG A 91 -6.98 10.16 7.08
N MET A 92 -6.35 9.23 6.38
CA MET A 92 -7.07 8.39 5.43
C MET A 92 -7.75 7.26 6.18
N LYS A 93 -8.95 6.88 5.72
CA LYS A 93 -9.70 5.76 6.27
C LYS A 93 -10.30 4.93 5.15
N SER A 94 -10.16 3.62 5.28
CA SER A 94 -10.78 2.68 4.35
C SER A 94 -12.23 2.42 4.73
N THR A 95 -13.15 2.67 3.81
CA THR A 95 -14.56 2.25 3.92
C THR A 95 -14.82 0.93 3.19
N ALA A 96 -13.77 0.29 2.67
CA ALA A 96 -13.89 -0.95 1.92
C ALA A 96 -14.31 -2.12 2.82
N THR A 97 -15.25 -2.91 2.33
CA THR A 97 -15.71 -4.13 3.00
C THR A 97 -15.16 -5.37 2.33
N GLY A 98 -14.93 -6.43 3.11
CA GLY A 98 -14.50 -7.73 2.57
C GLY A 98 -15.49 -8.31 1.56
N GLY A 99 -16.80 -8.07 1.75
CA GLY A 99 -17.84 -8.46 0.78
C GLY A 99 -17.74 -7.68 -0.54
N GLY A 100 -17.40 -6.39 -0.49
CA GLY A 100 -17.15 -5.58 -1.68
C GLY A 100 -15.93 -6.07 -2.47
N PHE A 101 -14.83 -6.39 -1.79
CA PHE A 101 -13.65 -7.04 -2.40
C PHE A 101 -13.99 -8.39 -3.04
N TRP A 102 -14.83 -9.19 -2.39
CA TRP A 102 -15.31 -10.46 -2.93
C TRP A 102 -16.10 -10.27 -4.24
N GLY A 103 -17.04 -9.33 -4.26
CA GLY A 103 -17.79 -8.98 -5.46
C GLY A 103 -16.90 -8.46 -6.60
N LEU A 104 -15.94 -7.59 -6.26
CA LEU A 104 -14.95 -7.10 -7.23
C LEU A 104 -14.14 -8.25 -7.83
N PHE A 105 -13.65 -9.17 -6.98
CA PHE A 105 -12.86 -10.32 -7.42
C PHE A 105 -13.64 -11.23 -8.36
N ILE A 106 -14.88 -11.60 -8.01
CA ILE A 106 -15.71 -12.50 -8.84
C ILE A 106 -15.99 -11.87 -10.21
N VAL A 107 -16.35 -10.59 -10.24
CA VAL A 107 -16.60 -9.90 -11.52
C VAL A 107 -15.32 -9.79 -12.35
N ASN A 108 -14.19 -9.46 -11.73
CA ASN A 108 -12.89 -9.41 -12.41
C ASN A 108 -12.49 -10.78 -12.98
N LEU A 109 -12.74 -11.85 -12.24
CA LEU A 109 -12.49 -13.21 -12.68
C LEU A 109 -13.32 -13.56 -13.92
N PHE A 110 -14.62 -13.26 -13.91
CA PHE A 110 -15.47 -13.49 -15.09
C PHE A 110 -14.98 -12.71 -16.31
N ILE A 111 -14.57 -11.45 -16.12
CA ILE A 111 -14.03 -10.64 -17.22
C ILE A 111 -12.79 -11.32 -17.79
N LEU A 112 -11.83 -11.73 -16.95
CA LEU A 112 -10.61 -12.40 -17.43
C LEU A 112 -10.93 -13.72 -18.15
N ILE A 113 -11.82 -14.53 -17.61
CA ILE A 113 -12.17 -15.82 -18.21
C ILE A 113 -12.86 -15.62 -19.57
N PHE A 114 -13.90 -14.78 -19.64
CA PHE A 114 -14.67 -14.60 -20.87
C PHE A 114 -13.94 -13.81 -21.95
N THR A 115 -12.99 -12.96 -21.57
CA THR A 115 -12.14 -12.22 -22.51
C THR A 115 -10.82 -12.94 -22.81
N LEU A 116 -10.61 -14.14 -22.26
CA LEU A 116 -9.36 -14.90 -22.36
C LEU A 116 -8.12 -14.05 -22.00
N GLY A 117 -8.26 -13.22 -20.96
CA GLY A 117 -7.21 -12.33 -20.46
C GLY A 117 -7.13 -10.94 -21.12
N LEU A 118 -7.80 -10.71 -22.27
CA LEU A 118 -7.77 -9.41 -22.95
C LEU A 118 -8.41 -8.28 -22.12
N GLY A 119 -9.33 -8.63 -21.22
CA GLY A 119 -9.97 -7.72 -20.28
C GLY A 119 -9.09 -7.30 -19.09
N TYR A 120 -7.82 -7.68 -19.05
CA TYR A 120 -6.92 -7.36 -17.94
C TYR A 120 -6.82 -5.85 -17.66
N ALA A 121 -6.67 -5.02 -18.69
CA ALA A 121 -6.62 -3.56 -18.52
C ALA A 121 -7.89 -2.99 -17.87
N PHE A 122 -9.05 -3.56 -18.21
CA PHE A 122 -10.33 -3.18 -17.60
C PHE A 122 -10.41 -3.62 -16.14
N VAL A 123 -9.93 -4.82 -15.81
CA VAL A 123 -9.85 -5.32 -14.44
C VAL A 123 -8.97 -4.42 -13.56
N VAL A 124 -7.82 -3.99 -14.07
CA VAL A 124 -6.94 -3.05 -13.37
C VAL A 124 -7.66 -1.74 -13.11
N THR A 125 -8.27 -1.14 -14.14
CA THR A 125 -9.00 0.14 -14.02
C THR A 125 -10.15 0.04 -13.02
N ARG A 126 -10.94 -1.05 -13.07
CA ARG A 126 -12.04 -1.30 -12.14
C ARG A 126 -11.55 -1.45 -10.70
N THR A 127 -10.43 -2.14 -10.52
CA THR A 127 -9.82 -2.33 -9.20
C THR A 127 -9.33 -1.00 -8.65
N MET A 128 -8.60 -0.21 -9.42
CA MET A 128 -8.13 1.12 -9.00
C MET A 128 -9.29 2.07 -8.65
N ASN A 129 -10.33 2.12 -9.49
CA ASN A 129 -11.53 2.91 -9.20
C ASN A 129 -12.20 2.47 -7.90
N TYR A 130 -12.32 1.16 -7.66
CA TYR A 130 -12.89 0.66 -6.41
C TYR A 130 -12.04 1.07 -5.20
N LEU A 131 -10.70 0.92 -5.26
CA LEU A 131 -9.83 1.30 -4.14
C LEU A 131 -9.95 2.80 -3.83
N ILE A 132 -9.88 3.66 -4.84
CA ILE A 132 -9.95 5.13 -4.68
C ILE A 132 -11.31 5.54 -4.10
N GLN A 133 -12.41 4.94 -4.55
CA GLN A 133 -13.75 5.25 -4.06
C GLN A 133 -13.98 4.85 -2.59
N HIS A 134 -13.15 3.95 -2.05
CA HIS A 134 -13.25 3.48 -0.66
C HIS A 134 -12.14 4.04 0.23
N ILE A 135 -11.49 5.13 -0.18
CA ILE A 135 -10.57 5.90 0.65
C ILE A 135 -11.27 7.22 0.97
N GLU A 136 -11.59 7.43 2.23
CA GLU A 136 -12.13 8.68 2.73
C GLU A 136 -11.05 9.47 3.48
N LEU A 137 -11.10 10.79 3.35
CA LEU A 137 -10.23 11.71 4.07
C LEU A 137 -11.01 12.24 5.28
N GLU A 138 -10.63 11.81 6.47
CA GLU A 138 -11.17 12.34 7.73
C GLU A 138 -10.25 13.46 8.25
N GLY A 139 -10.68 14.72 8.12
CA GLY A 139 -10.02 15.89 8.70
C GLY A 139 -10.52 17.24 8.18
N GLU A 140 -10.23 18.33 8.91
CA GLU A 140 -10.61 19.71 8.58
C GLU A 140 -9.52 20.43 7.76
N ILE A 141 -9.16 19.87 6.60
CA ILE A 141 -8.31 20.58 5.64
C ILE A 141 -9.14 20.97 4.44
N ASP A 142 -9.15 22.27 4.16
CA ASP A 142 -9.61 22.78 2.88
C ASP A 142 -8.57 22.40 1.82
N LEU A 143 -8.89 21.39 1.02
CA LEU A 143 -8.04 20.88 -0.06
C LEU A 143 -7.78 21.95 -1.12
N SER A 144 -8.59 23.02 -1.17
CA SER A 144 -8.38 24.15 -2.09
C SER A 144 -7.22 25.07 -1.70
N GLU A 145 -6.73 24.97 -0.46
CA GLU A 145 -5.53 25.68 0.01
C GLU A 145 -4.22 24.90 -0.25
N LEU A 146 -4.28 23.72 -0.88
CA LEU A 146 -3.08 23.01 -1.31
C LEU A 146 -2.48 23.77 -2.49
N GLN A 147 -1.57 24.70 -2.20
CA GLN A 147 -0.76 25.33 -3.23
C GLN A 147 0.19 24.28 -3.80
N GLN A 148 0.07 24.03 -5.10
CA GLN A 148 1.06 23.29 -5.86
C GLN A 148 2.33 24.15 -5.90
N THR A 149 3.32 23.79 -5.08
CA THR A 149 4.63 24.41 -5.14
C THR A 149 5.31 23.91 -6.42
N GLU A 150 5.17 24.64 -7.52
CA GLU A 150 6.11 24.56 -8.64
C GLU A 150 7.42 25.23 -8.22
N ASP A 151 8.16 24.61 -7.30
CA ASP A 151 9.59 24.85 -7.23
C ASP A 151 10.30 23.60 -7.72
N ALA A 152 11.04 23.81 -8.81
CA ALA A 152 11.90 22.85 -9.47
C ALA A 152 12.84 22.14 -8.49
N TYR A 153 13.36 21.00 -8.97
CA TYR A 153 14.57 20.25 -8.57
C TYR A 153 14.23 18.76 -8.36
N THR A 154 14.43 17.93 -9.39
CA THR A 154 15.72 17.35 -9.85
C THR A 154 16.18 16.28 -8.88
N ASP A 155 16.00 15.03 -9.33
CA ASP A 155 17.01 13.98 -9.15
C ASP A 155 17.35 13.60 -7.69
N ALA A 156 16.37 13.08 -6.95
CA ALA A 156 16.64 12.38 -5.70
C ALA A 156 15.90 11.04 -5.64
N THR A 157 14.62 11.00 -6.04
CA THR A 157 13.86 9.75 -6.08
C THR A 157 14.32 8.81 -7.20
N GLY A 158 14.74 9.36 -8.35
CA GLY A 158 15.24 8.57 -9.49
C GLY A 158 16.61 7.97 -9.21
N GLU A 159 17.54 8.77 -8.67
CA GLU A 159 18.88 8.34 -8.27
C GLU A 159 18.82 7.31 -7.13
N ASP A 160 18.05 7.55 -6.06
CA ASP A 160 17.88 6.56 -4.98
C ASP A 160 17.22 5.25 -5.46
N LEU A 161 16.21 5.32 -6.34
CA LEU A 161 15.58 4.12 -6.90
C LEU A 161 16.52 3.40 -7.89
N SER A 162 17.37 4.13 -8.60
CA SER A 162 18.42 3.55 -9.45
C SER A 162 19.44 2.82 -8.59
N ASP A 163 19.91 3.43 -7.50
CA ASP A 163 20.80 2.80 -6.51
C ASP A 163 20.17 1.57 -5.84
N MET A 164 18.84 1.52 -5.74
CA MET A 164 18.09 0.34 -5.27
C MET A 164 18.04 -0.80 -6.29
N LEU A 165 18.00 -0.47 -7.58
CA LEU A 165 17.94 -1.44 -8.69
C LEU A 165 19.34 -1.93 -9.11
N ASP A 166 20.37 -1.12 -8.90
CA ASP A 166 21.79 -1.45 -9.13
C ASP A 166 22.36 -2.48 -8.14
N ILE A 167 21.53 -3.09 -7.28
CA ILE A 167 21.85 -4.36 -6.61
C ILE A 167 21.70 -5.48 -7.65
N ASP A 168 22.56 -5.38 -8.66
CA ASP A 168 22.81 -6.34 -9.72
C ASP A 168 23.33 -7.62 -9.07
N PHE A 169 22.55 -8.69 -9.25
CA PHE A 169 22.89 -10.12 -9.22
C PHE A 169 24.33 -10.51 -8.82
N VAL A 170 24.72 -10.29 -7.58
CA VAL A 170 25.92 -10.92 -6.99
C VAL A 170 25.47 -12.07 -6.09
N PHE A 171 25.29 -13.22 -6.77
CA PHE A 171 25.06 -14.60 -6.31
C PHE A 171 23.66 -14.99 -5.81
#